data_AF-A0A6M8VLN2-F1
#
_entry.id   AF-A0A6M8VLN2-F1
#
_cell.length_a   1.000
_cell.length_b   1.000
_cell.length_c   1.000
_cell.angle_alpha   90.00
_cell.angle_beta   90.00
_cell.angle_gamma   90.00
#
_symmetry.space_group_name_H-M   'P 1'
#
loop_
_entity.id
_entity.type
_entity.pdbx_description
1 polymer ?
#
loop_
_entity_poly.entity_id
_entity_poly.type
_entity_poly.pdbx_seq_one_letter_code
_entity_poly.pdbx_strand_id
1 'polypeptide(L)'
;MQENKLLNELDKITVSYSDKAVNPELEHTSLEEVFNRIRSDKHLQELIDNFRDESDVEKRKLLKKTTLPYFVLATFENNYRDSDNLISTQFMSIDFDHLDGKAEELDQKLKADKNVFAFFKSPSNNRKVLYKLDRSISNGEEYSWIYDKIQEGLDSRYGFVSDTNTSDAAREIFYSYDPDLYVNPNAEPLDTSWIPTLEKKELKLNLKKIGEEETKFVPSVVEFLKGKIDNYEDWMNCGFALANLGEEGRKYFIEMSDNPNYNDALDEINSKFDNFLKKRKGKITLATLFEIAKGYGYVYPEIGKEPRKIIDRLDFASELRERFKLDDKRDPNKPLGFPLTKFKQLSEYTDGIQPGFYHLAAESNIGKTAIFTNLALDLLDTNSDVSVMYFSLDDSRRYTAYRFLSILSQLHINKIQKPKIDPVNYHKIAGARDKFLDLVDNNRLIVKDLGDLTHIDQLQSAITDYSNITKLVVFIDGLYNLEVNANSNQGIRIENIERAQKVKEIVDTFRIPLLSTGELRKKMKNEGKKTKPTLHDLMETGKYAYNANVVWLLSQISSQPLTNIDTLTLDFAKNKLSDFKGEQYLIFDRPTGTIREAINYVPMEKIVNSYDEDIELGGENE
;
A
#
# COMPACT_ATOMS: atom_id res chain seq x y z
N MET A 1 -51.03 24.35 -11.98
CA MET A 1 -51.08 22.97 -11.43
C MET A 1 -49.75 22.22 -11.60
N GLN A 2 -48.97 22.46 -12.66
CA GLN A 2 -47.59 21.96 -12.80
C GLN A 2 -46.56 22.73 -11.93
N GLU A 3 -46.63 24.08 -11.82
CA GLU A 3 -45.75 24.87 -10.93
C GLU A 3 -45.90 24.49 -9.44
N ASN A 4 -47.13 24.32 -8.93
CA ASN A 4 -47.36 23.86 -7.55
C ASN A 4 -46.93 22.40 -7.31
N LYS A 5 -46.71 21.60 -8.36
CA LYS A 5 -46.16 20.25 -8.26
C LYS A 5 -44.62 20.26 -8.33
N LEU A 6 -44.06 21.25 -9.02
CA LEU A 6 -42.64 21.58 -9.17
C LEU A 6 -41.99 22.02 -7.84
N LEU A 7 -42.68 22.87 -7.08
CA LEU A 7 -42.22 23.37 -5.76
C LEU A 7 -42.14 22.23 -4.73
N ASN A 8 -43.09 21.29 -4.75
CA ASN A 8 -43.18 20.19 -3.78
C ASN A 8 -42.07 19.12 -3.85
N GLU A 9 -41.23 19.08 -4.89
CA GLU A 9 -40.09 18.13 -4.98
C GLU A 9 -38.75 18.76 -4.63
N LEU A 10 -38.55 20.06 -4.88
CA LEU A 10 -37.34 20.78 -4.49
C LEU A 10 -37.25 20.99 -2.98
N ASP A 11 -38.39 21.23 -2.33
CA ASP A 11 -38.47 21.41 -0.88
C ASP A 11 -38.03 20.16 -0.09
N LYS A 12 -38.12 18.98 -0.72
CA LYS A 12 -37.72 17.70 -0.13
C LYS A 12 -36.22 17.42 -0.22
N ILE A 13 -35.48 18.19 -1.01
CA ILE A 13 -34.04 18.00 -1.19
C ILE A 13 -33.34 18.82 -0.12
N THR A 14 -32.88 18.16 0.94
CA THR A 14 -32.09 18.80 1.98
C THR A 14 -30.64 18.98 1.54
N VAL A 15 -30.11 20.18 1.74
CA VAL A 15 -28.72 20.54 1.49
C VAL A 15 -28.12 21.18 2.74
N SER A 16 -26.79 21.17 2.84
CA SER A 16 -26.09 21.85 3.93
C SER A 16 -25.67 23.25 3.50
N TYR A 17 -25.71 24.23 4.40
CA TYR A 17 -25.28 25.60 4.10
C TYR A 17 -24.61 26.28 5.31
N SER A 18 -23.87 27.34 5.04
CA SER A 18 -23.31 28.23 6.07
C SER A 18 -23.32 29.67 5.59
N ASP A 19 -23.83 30.56 6.45
CA ASP A 19 -23.83 32.02 6.21
C ASP A 19 -22.50 32.70 6.57
N LYS A 20 -21.55 31.97 7.18
CA LYS A 20 -20.28 32.51 7.66
C LYS A 20 -19.14 31.66 7.16
N ALA A 21 -18.32 32.20 6.26
CA ALA A 21 -17.19 31.49 5.68
C ALA A 21 -16.09 31.05 6.70
N VAL A 22 -16.18 31.52 7.95
CA VAL A 22 -15.19 31.25 9.03
C VAL A 22 -15.73 30.31 10.12
N ASN A 23 -17.02 29.97 10.15
CA ASN A 23 -17.60 29.07 11.15
C ASN A 23 -17.82 27.66 10.56
N PRO A 24 -17.33 26.57 11.19
CA PRO A 24 -17.36 25.23 10.61
C PRO A 24 -18.70 24.48 10.79
N GLU A 25 -19.65 25.01 11.55
CA GLU A 25 -20.96 24.36 11.75
C GLU A 25 -21.89 24.62 10.56
N LEU A 26 -22.34 23.55 9.92
CA LEU A 26 -23.33 23.59 8.85
C LEU A 26 -24.75 23.61 9.43
N GLU A 27 -25.62 24.35 8.76
CA GLU A 27 -27.07 24.25 8.93
C GLU A 27 -27.69 23.52 7.73
N HIS A 28 -28.97 23.15 7.84
CA HIS A 28 -29.70 22.49 6.76
C HIS A 28 -30.80 23.40 6.22
N THR A 29 -30.96 23.40 4.90
CA THR A 29 -32.05 24.08 4.21
C THR A 29 -32.54 23.24 3.02
N SER A 30 -33.63 23.64 2.37
CA SER A 30 -34.08 22.98 1.13
C SER A 30 -33.39 23.59 -0.09
N LEU A 31 -33.20 22.78 -1.14
CA LEU A 31 -32.63 23.27 -2.40
C LEU A 31 -33.52 24.33 -3.05
N GLU A 32 -34.83 24.29 -2.79
CA GLU A 32 -35.75 25.36 -3.17
C GLU A 32 -35.36 26.70 -2.56
N GLU A 33 -35.11 26.74 -1.25
CA GLU A 33 -34.71 27.97 -0.56
C GLU A 33 -33.37 28.50 -1.05
N VAL A 34 -32.41 27.59 -1.34
CA VAL A 34 -31.14 27.97 -2.00
C VAL A 34 -31.40 28.69 -3.33
N PHE A 35 -32.26 28.14 -4.19
CA PHE A 35 -32.58 28.73 -5.49
C PHE A 35 -33.36 30.04 -5.38
N ASN A 36 -34.30 30.14 -4.42
CA ASN A 36 -35.02 31.38 -4.14
C ASN A 36 -34.07 32.49 -3.71
N ARG A 37 -33.09 32.16 -2.86
CA ARG A 37 -32.06 33.08 -2.42
C ARG A 37 -31.19 33.57 -3.59
N ILE A 38 -30.70 32.65 -4.44
CA ILE A 38 -29.91 33.01 -5.63
C ILE A 38 -30.68 33.94 -6.59
N ARG A 39 -32.00 33.77 -6.72
CA ARG A 39 -32.81 34.56 -7.65
C ARG A 39 -33.18 35.96 -7.14
N SER A 40 -33.39 36.10 -5.84
CA SER A 40 -34.16 37.23 -5.31
C SER A 40 -33.65 37.88 -4.03
N ASP A 41 -32.66 37.30 -3.35
CA ASP A 41 -32.11 37.88 -2.11
C ASP A 41 -31.33 39.17 -2.43
N LYS A 42 -31.87 40.30 -1.96
CA LYS A 42 -31.30 41.64 -2.17
C LYS A 42 -29.98 41.85 -1.44
N HIS A 43 -29.82 41.26 -0.26
CA HIS A 43 -28.57 41.37 0.47
C HIS A 43 -27.47 40.55 -0.22
N LEU A 44 -27.81 39.35 -0.71
CA LEU A 44 -26.89 38.55 -1.50
C LEU A 44 -26.51 39.24 -2.82
N GLN A 45 -27.47 39.93 -3.47
CA GLN A 45 -27.20 40.76 -4.64
C GLN A 45 -26.11 41.81 -4.33
N GLU A 46 -26.25 42.58 -3.25
CA GLU A 46 -25.26 43.59 -2.85
C GLU A 46 -23.87 42.99 -2.57
N LEU A 47 -23.80 41.83 -1.91
CA LEU A 47 -22.54 41.14 -1.65
C LEU A 47 -21.84 40.71 -2.95
N ILE A 48 -22.60 40.23 -3.93
CA ILE A 48 -22.09 39.77 -5.21
C ILE A 48 -21.70 40.93 -6.12
N ASP A 49 -22.46 42.02 -6.12
CA ASP A 49 -22.11 43.24 -6.85
C ASP A 49 -20.79 43.83 -6.31
N ASN A 50 -20.64 43.93 -4.98
CA ASN A 50 -19.37 44.33 -4.36
C ASN A 50 -18.21 43.40 -4.72
N PHE A 51 -18.43 42.08 -4.75
CA PHE A 51 -17.41 41.11 -5.18
C PHE A 51 -16.99 41.29 -6.65
N ARG A 52 -17.95 41.57 -7.54
CA ARG A 52 -17.72 41.75 -8.97
C ARG A 52 -17.02 43.07 -9.30
N ASP A 53 -17.34 44.12 -8.54
CA ASP A 53 -16.77 45.47 -8.70
C ASP A 53 -15.33 45.58 -8.20
N GLU A 54 -14.90 44.73 -7.27
CA GLU A 54 -13.52 44.71 -6.78
C GLU A 54 -12.55 44.23 -7.88
N SER A 55 -11.74 45.14 -8.42
CA SER A 55 -10.81 44.87 -9.53
C SER A 55 -9.53 44.16 -9.11
N ASP A 56 -9.14 44.24 -7.84
CA ASP A 56 -7.95 43.58 -7.30
C ASP A 56 -8.21 42.08 -7.10
N VAL A 57 -7.41 41.25 -7.77
CA VAL A 57 -7.57 39.79 -7.77
C VAL A 57 -7.43 39.19 -6.38
N GLU A 58 -6.51 39.67 -5.55
CA GLU A 58 -6.25 39.11 -4.23
C GLU A 58 -7.31 39.56 -3.22
N LYS A 59 -7.75 40.83 -3.29
CA LYS A 59 -8.90 41.30 -2.51
C LYS A 59 -10.18 40.57 -2.90
N ARG A 60 -10.40 40.33 -4.19
CA ARG A 60 -11.55 39.57 -4.70
C ARG A 60 -11.55 38.13 -4.15
N LYS A 61 -10.40 37.45 -4.16
CA LYS A 61 -10.24 36.11 -3.54
C LYS A 61 -10.54 36.14 -2.04
N LEU A 62 -10.07 37.18 -1.33
CA LEU A 62 -10.31 37.34 0.09
C LEU A 62 -11.80 37.58 0.39
N LEU A 63 -12.46 38.46 -0.38
CA LEU A 63 -13.90 38.72 -0.27
C LEU A 63 -14.68 37.42 -0.45
N LYS A 64 -14.43 36.66 -1.52
CA LYS A 64 -15.08 35.36 -1.76
C LYS A 64 -14.99 34.42 -0.54
N LYS A 65 -13.82 34.37 0.11
CA LYS A 65 -13.56 33.49 1.25
C LYS A 65 -14.05 34.01 2.60
N THR A 66 -14.37 35.29 2.73
CA THR A 66 -14.69 35.90 4.04
C THR A 66 -16.10 36.44 4.12
N THR A 67 -16.71 36.80 2.99
CA THR A 67 -18.01 37.47 2.95
C THR A 67 -19.11 36.65 2.29
N LEU A 68 -18.79 35.79 1.31
CA LEU A 68 -19.82 35.05 0.60
C LEU A 68 -20.27 33.80 1.36
N PRO A 69 -21.59 33.61 1.57
CA PRO A 69 -22.11 32.37 2.11
C PRO A 69 -21.94 31.25 1.09
N TYR A 70 -22.03 30.00 1.54
CA TYR A 70 -21.96 28.83 0.66
C TYR A 70 -22.97 27.75 1.05
N PHE A 71 -23.24 26.86 0.11
CA PHE A 71 -23.99 25.63 0.33
C PHE A 71 -23.23 24.43 -0.25
N VAL A 72 -23.63 23.23 0.15
CA VAL A 72 -23.09 21.95 -0.31
C VAL A 72 -24.27 21.05 -0.61
N LEU A 73 -24.26 20.39 -1.76
CA LEU A 73 -25.35 19.52 -2.23
C LEU A 73 -25.36 18.14 -1.55
N ALA A 74 -24.97 18.10 -0.28
CA ALA A 74 -24.80 16.91 0.53
C ALA A 74 -25.12 17.21 2.00
N THR A 75 -25.41 16.16 2.76
CA THR A 75 -25.54 16.19 4.22
C THR A 75 -24.37 15.45 4.88
N PHE A 76 -23.99 15.86 6.09
CA PHE A 76 -22.79 15.37 6.77
C PHE A 76 -23.05 15.02 8.24
N GLU A 77 -22.33 14.03 8.75
CA GLU A 77 -22.33 13.70 10.17
C GLU A 77 -21.77 14.85 11.00
N ASN A 78 -22.37 15.09 12.16
CA ASN A 78 -22.02 16.17 13.08
C ASN A 78 -22.06 17.57 12.47
N ASN A 79 -22.80 17.77 11.37
CA ASN A 79 -22.87 19.03 10.63
C ASN A 79 -21.49 19.60 10.26
N TYR A 80 -20.51 18.72 10.05
CA TYR A 80 -19.14 19.11 9.72
C TYR A 80 -18.79 18.68 8.31
N ARG A 81 -18.44 19.65 7.47
CA ARG A 81 -18.11 19.48 6.04
C ARG A 81 -16.83 18.67 5.85
N ASP A 82 -16.98 17.37 5.63
CA ASP A 82 -15.90 16.45 5.25
C ASP A 82 -16.46 15.30 4.41
N SER A 83 -15.77 14.89 3.35
CA SER A 83 -16.23 13.78 2.50
C SER A 83 -16.28 12.45 3.25
N ASP A 84 -15.45 12.29 4.30
CA ASP A 84 -15.50 11.12 5.19
C ASP A 84 -16.76 11.13 6.08
N ASN A 85 -17.32 12.32 6.34
CA ASN A 85 -18.55 12.49 7.11
C ASN A 85 -19.81 12.46 6.23
N LEU A 86 -19.70 12.20 4.92
CA LEU A 86 -20.83 12.22 3.99
C LEU A 86 -21.96 11.28 4.46
N ILE A 87 -23.13 11.82 4.76
CA ILE A 87 -24.35 11.02 5.01
C ILE A 87 -24.97 10.64 3.68
N SER A 88 -25.24 11.63 2.83
CA SER A 88 -25.85 11.40 1.53
C SER A 88 -25.68 12.61 0.61
N THR A 89 -25.52 12.33 -0.68
CA THR A 89 -25.76 13.26 -1.79
C THR A 89 -26.51 12.53 -2.90
N GLN A 90 -27.30 13.25 -3.69
CA GLN A 90 -27.86 12.75 -4.95
C GLN A 90 -27.56 13.72 -6.11
N PHE A 91 -26.65 14.66 -5.90
CA PHE A 91 -26.39 15.73 -6.84
C PHE A 91 -24.90 15.92 -7.03
N MET A 92 -24.55 16.33 -8.24
CA MET A 92 -23.21 16.69 -8.63
C MET A 92 -23.23 18.12 -9.17
N SER A 93 -22.19 18.89 -8.87
CA SER A 93 -22.02 20.23 -9.45
C SER A 93 -20.76 20.32 -10.30
N ILE A 94 -20.89 20.69 -11.56
CA ILE A 94 -19.78 20.97 -12.49
C ILE A 94 -19.59 22.47 -12.60
N ASP A 95 -18.34 22.94 -12.54
CA ASP A 95 -17.99 24.34 -12.79
C ASP A 95 -17.37 24.48 -14.18
N PHE A 96 -17.99 25.27 -15.06
CA PHE A 96 -17.41 25.65 -16.34
C PHE A 96 -16.85 27.06 -16.20
N ASP A 97 -15.55 27.12 -15.91
CA ASP A 97 -14.76 28.35 -15.88
C ASP A 97 -14.21 28.68 -17.28
N HIS A 98 -13.59 29.86 -17.43
CA HIS A 98 -12.89 30.27 -18.66
C HIS A 98 -13.76 30.20 -19.94
N LEU A 99 -14.98 30.75 -19.87
CA LEU A 99 -15.94 30.68 -20.98
C LEU A 99 -15.57 31.54 -22.20
N ASP A 100 -14.52 32.37 -22.14
CA ASP A 100 -13.99 33.20 -23.24
C ASP A 100 -15.05 33.95 -24.07
N GLY A 101 -16.09 34.47 -23.40
CA GLY A 101 -17.19 35.21 -24.02
C GLY A 101 -18.27 34.34 -24.68
N LYS A 102 -18.18 33.01 -24.59
CA LYS A 102 -19.13 32.04 -25.16
C LYS A 102 -20.15 31.50 -24.15
N ALA A 103 -20.43 32.26 -23.09
CA ALA A 103 -21.35 31.82 -22.04
C ALA A 103 -22.77 31.54 -22.56
N GLU A 104 -23.26 32.35 -23.51
CA GLU A 104 -24.58 32.14 -24.13
C GLU A 104 -24.65 30.86 -24.99
N GLU A 105 -23.54 30.50 -25.64
CA GLU A 105 -23.45 29.25 -26.42
C GLU A 105 -23.58 28.04 -25.48
N LEU A 106 -22.87 28.07 -24.35
CA LEU A 106 -22.99 27.04 -23.32
C LEU A 106 -24.41 26.99 -22.74
N ASP A 107 -25.03 28.13 -22.46
CA ASP A 107 -26.40 28.19 -21.93
C ASP A 107 -27.42 27.54 -22.87
N GLN A 108 -27.27 27.70 -24.18
CA GLN A 108 -28.13 27.05 -25.17
C GLN A 108 -27.92 25.52 -25.17
N LYS A 109 -26.68 25.06 -25.10
CA LYS A 109 -26.35 23.62 -25.01
C LYS A 109 -26.90 22.99 -23.73
N LEU A 110 -26.74 23.68 -22.59
CA LEU A 110 -27.22 23.22 -21.29
C LEU A 110 -28.75 23.15 -21.24
N LYS A 111 -29.47 24.15 -21.80
CA LYS A 111 -30.94 24.12 -21.88
C LYS A 111 -31.49 23.01 -22.78
N ALA A 112 -30.70 22.55 -23.75
CA ALA A 112 -31.06 21.45 -24.64
C ALA A 112 -30.74 20.06 -24.05
N ASP A 113 -29.88 19.98 -23.04
CA ASP A 113 -29.50 18.72 -22.41
C ASP A 113 -30.55 18.30 -21.36
N LYS A 114 -31.20 17.16 -21.62
CA LYS A 114 -32.21 16.58 -20.75
C LYS A 114 -31.69 16.14 -19.37
N ASN A 115 -30.38 15.98 -19.20
CA ASN A 115 -29.75 15.60 -17.93
C ASN A 115 -29.44 16.80 -17.03
N VAL A 116 -29.42 18.03 -17.57
CA VAL A 116 -29.14 19.23 -16.78
C VAL A 116 -30.32 19.53 -15.86
N PHE A 117 -30.07 19.49 -14.55
CA PHE A 117 -31.09 19.75 -13.54
C PHE A 117 -31.26 21.24 -13.26
N ALA A 118 -30.15 21.95 -13.08
CA ALA A 118 -30.17 23.41 -12.92
C ALA A 118 -28.84 24.00 -13.34
N PHE A 119 -28.82 25.28 -13.70
CA PHE A 119 -27.57 26.02 -13.80
C PHE A 119 -27.77 27.51 -13.53
N PHE A 120 -26.71 28.17 -13.09
CA PHE A 120 -26.70 29.60 -12.77
C PHE A 120 -25.31 30.20 -12.91
N LYS A 121 -25.27 31.54 -12.96
CA LYS A 121 -24.04 32.34 -12.93
C LYS A 121 -23.36 32.19 -11.57
N SER A 122 -22.12 31.70 -11.52
CA SER A 122 -21.30 31.72 -10.31
C SER A 122 -20.89 33.16 -9.94
N PRO A 123 -20.30 33.42 -8.75
CA PRO A 123 -19.90 34.78 -8.36
C PRO A 123 -19.04 35.49 -9.41
N SER A 124 -18.15 34.74 -10.06
CA SER A 124 -17.25 35.21 -11.14
C SER A 124 -17.90 35.25 -12.53
N ASN A 125 -19.23 35.14 -12.64
CA ASN A 125 -20.00 35.07 -13.89
C ASN A 125 -19.78 33.84 -14.79
N ASN A 126 -19.13 32.79 -14.26
CA ASN A 126 -18.99 31.49 -14.93
C ASN A 126 -20.27 30.64 -14.76
N ARG A 127 -20.28 29.36 -15.18
CA ARG A 127 -21.48 28.50 -15.07
C ARG A 127 -21.30 27.37 -14.08
N LYS A 128 -22.12 27.40 -13.03
CA LYS A 128 -22.31 26.26 -12.13
C LYS A 128 -23.49 25.44 -12.63
N VAL A 129 -23.25 24.17 -12.94
CA VAL A 129 -24.24 23.27 -13.52
C VAL A 129 -24.47 22.11 -12.57
N LEU A 130 -25.73 21.84 -12.25
CA LEU A 130 -26.14 20.78 -11.35
C LEU A 130 -26.76 19.63 -12.13
N TYR A 131 -26.36 18.41 -11.77
CA TYR A 131 -26.90 17.16 -12.29
C TYR A 131 -27.44 16.32 -11.14
N LYS A 132 -28.53 15.60 -11.39
CA LYS A 132 -29.08 14.61 -10.46
C LYS A 132 -28.51 13.23 -10.77
N LEU A 133 -28.16 12.47 -9.75
CA LEU A 133 -27.73 11.07 -9.86
C LEU A 133 -28.94 10.13 -9.73
N ASP A 134 -28.91 9.02 -10.44
CA ASP A 134 -29.97 7.99 -10.41
C ASP A 134 -30.12 7.30 -9.04
N ARG A 135 -29.12 7.41 -8.17
CA ARG A 135 -29.12 6.94 -6.78
C ARG A 135 -28.41 7.90 -5.84
N SER A 136 -28.69 7.75 -4.54
CA SER A 136 -27.97 8.49 -3.51
C SER A 136 -26.62 7.83 -3.19
N ILE A 137 -25.60 8.65 -2.95
CA ILE A 137 -24.23 8.28 -2.64
C ILE A 137 -23.91 8.70 -1.21
N SER A 138 -23.39 7.79 -0.40
CA SER A 138 -23.04 8.00 1.01
C SER A 138 -21.55 7.80 1.30
N ASN A 139 -20.73 7.61 0.27
CA ASN A 139 -19.30 7.38 0.37
C ASN A 139 -18.55 8.42 -0.49
N GLY A 140 -17.60 9.14 0.11
CA GLY A 140 -16.85 10.20 -0.57
C GLY A 140 -15.97 9.71 -1.73
N GLU A 141 -15.31 8.55 -1.58
CA GLU A 141 -14.50 7.94 -2.64
C GLU A 141 -15.36 7.54 -3.84
N GLU A 142 -16.53 6.96 -3.56
CA GLU A 142 -17.51 6.62 -4.59
C GLU A 142 -17.96 7.87 -5.37
N TYR A 143 -18.25 8.96 -4.67
CA TYR A 143 -18.61 10.22 -5.29
C TYR A 143 -17.49 10.76 -6.19
N SER A 144 -16.24 10.77 -5.72
CA SER A 144 -15.10 11.25 -6.52
C SER A 144 -14.91 10.42 -7.80
N TRP A 145 -15.08 9.10 -7.72
CA TRP A 145 -14.96 8.25 -8.91
C TRP A 145 -16.07 8.48 -9.92
N ILE A 146 -17.33 8.62 -9.45
CA ILE A 146 -18.48 8.99 -10.28
C ILE A 146 -18.21 10.34 -10.97
N TYR A 147 -17.71 11.31 -10.20
CA TYR A 147 -17.41 12.66 -10.66
C TYR A 147 -16.42 12.67 -11.83
N ASP A 148 -15.23 12.11 -11.63
CA ASP A 148 -14.13 12.15 -12.61
C ASP A 148 -14.54 11.54 -13.95
N LYS A 149 -15.31 10.45 -13.91
CA LYS A 149 -15.76 9.73 -15.10
C LYS A 149 -16.87 10.46 -15.87
N ILE A 150 -17.80 11.09 -15.15
CA ILE A 150 -18.87 11.88 -15.77
C ILE A 150 -18.31 13.18 -16.35
N GLN A 151 -17.40 13.84 -15.63
CA GLN A 151 -16.77 15.09 -16.04
C GLN A 151 -16.06 14.94 -17.41
N GLU A 152 -15.27 13.89 -17.59
CA GLU A 152 -14.58 13.57 -18.85
C GLU A 152 -15.55 13.51 -20.06
N GLY A 153 -16.74 12.95 -19.84
CA GLY A 153 -17.79 12.85 -20.85
C GLY A 153 -18.51 14.16 -21.13
N LEU A 154 -18.69 15.01 -20.11
CA LEU A 154 -19.38 16.30 -20.25
C LEU A 154 -18.52 17.36 -20.96
N ASP A 155 -17.22 17.40 -20.68
CA ASP A 155 -16.30 18.32 -21.36
C ASP A 155 -16.28 18.06 -22.87
N SER A 156 -16.21 16.78 -23.24
CA SER A 156 -16.28 16.32 -24.63
C SER A 156 -17.63 16.66 -25.28
N ARG A 157 -18.73 16.56 -24.53
CA ARG A 157 -20.10 16.82 -25.03
C ARG A 157 -20.33 18.30 -25.34
N TYR A 158 -19.90 19.19 -24.45
CA TYR A 158 -20.18 20.62 -24.61
C TYR A 158 -19.09 21.38 -25.35
N GLY A 159 -17.87 20.84 -25.41
CA GLY A 159 -16.71 21.50 -26.00
C GLY A 159 -16.16 22.63 -25.13
N PHE A 160 -16.39 22.55 -23.81
CA PHE A 160 -15.88 23.46 -22.79
C PHE A 160 -15.16 22.64 -21.74
N VAL A 161 -14.05 23.16 -21.21
CA VAL A 161 -13.28 22.48 -20.16
C VAL A 161 -13.85 22.89 -18.81
N SER A 162 -14.21 21.92 -17.97
CA SER A 162 -14.65 22.19 -16.60
C SER A 162 -13.49 22.15 -15.60
N ASP A 163 -13.67 22.74 -14.41
CA ASP A 163 -12.66 22.74 -13.34
C ASP A 163 -12.41 21.29 -12.85
N THR A 164 -11.22 20.76 -13.06
CA THR A 164 -10.84 19.38 -12.71
C THR A 164 -10.62 19.16 -11.21
N ASN A 165 -10.59 20.22 -10.38
CA ASN A 165 -10.34 20.13 -8.94
C ASN A 165 -11.62 20.21 -8.09
N THR A 166 -12.66 19.48 -8.50
CA THR A 166 -14.02 19.62 -7.95
C THR A 166 -14.70 18.29 -7.57
N SER A 167 -13.98 17.17 -7.60
CA SER A 167 -14.50 15.82 -7.33
C SER A 167 -14.79 15.50 -5.85
N ASP A 168 -14.79 16.50 -4.97
CA ASP A 168 -15.06 16.35 -3.53
C ASP A 168 -16.56 16.54 -3.24
N ALA A 169 -17.22 15.56 -2.62
CA ALA A 169 -18.64 15.66 -2.23
C ALA A 169 -18.89 16.78 -1.21
N ALA A 170 -17.85 17.14 -0.46
CA ALA A 170 -17.85 18.22 0.50
C ALA A 170 -17.55 19.59 -0.12
N ARG A 171 -17.46 19.72 -1.45
CA ARG A 171 -17.07 20.97 -2.12
C ARG A 171 -18.09 22.09 -1.88
N GLU A 172 -17.57 23.26 -1.49
CA GLU A 172 -18.36 24.47 -1.28
C GLU A 172 -18.85 25.04 -2.61
N ILE A 173 -20.13 25.35 -2.68
CA ILE A 173 -20.75 26.12 -3.75
C ILE A 173 -21.12 27.48 -3.14
N PHE A 174 -20.32 28.49 -3.44
CA PHE A 174 -20.61 29.85 -3.00
C PHE A 174 -21.92 30.33 -3.62
N TYR A 175 -22.78 30.91 -2.78
CA TYR A 175 -23.96 31.61 -3.26
C TYR A 175 -23.55 32.71 -4.24
N SER A 176 -24.41 32.91 -5.23
CA SER A 176 -24.29 33.95 -6.25
C SER A 176 -25.64 34.63 -6.41
N TYR A 177 -25.71 35.64 -7.26
CA TYR A 177 -26.97 36.27 -7.65
C TYR A 177 -27.20 36.09 -9.15
N ASP A 178 -28.28 35.38 -9.49
CA ASP A 178 -28.72 35.12 -10.85
C ASP A 178 -30.25 35.00 -10.93
N PRO A 179 -30.97 36.08 -11.30
CA PRO A 179 -32.42 36.03 -11.46
C PRO A 179 -32.86 35.10 -12.59
N ASP A 180 -31.96 34.78 -13.52
CA ASP A 180 -32.21 33.92 -14.68
C ASP A 180 -31.87 32.43 -14.42
N LEU A 181 -31.65 32.04 -13.16
CA LEU A 181 -31.33 30.66 -12.77
C LEU A 181 -32.31 29.68 -13.41
N TYR A 182 -31.78 28.79 -14.23
CA TYR A 182 -32.53 27.76 -14.94
C TYR A 182 -32.72 26.52 -14.06
N VAL A 183 -33.94 25.97 -14.05
CA VAL A 183 -34.26 24.69 -13.40
C VAL A 183 -35.10 23.84 -14.35
N ASN A 184 -34.69 22.59 -14.51
CA ASN A 184 -35.45 21.52 -15.16
C ASN A 184 -35.80 20.45 -14.12
N PRO A 185 -37.01 20.45 -13.54
CA PRO A 185 -37.43 19.46 -12.56
C PRO A 185 -37.55 18.05 -13.15
N ASN A 186 -37.73 17.95 -14.47
CA ASN A 186 -37.90 16.69 -15.20
C ASN A 186 -36.57 16.19 -15.77
N ALA A 187 -35.43 16.71 -15.28
CA ALA A 187 -34.13 16.27 -15.75
C ALA A 187 -33.95 14.77 -15.50
N GLU A 188 -33.51 14.07 -16.55
CA GLU A 188 -33.20 12.64 -16.45
C GLU A 188 -31.93 12.48 -15.60
N PRO A 189 -31.96 11.70 -14.50
CA PRO A 189 -30.77 11.47 -13.69
C PRO A 189 -29.65 10.83 -14.51
N LEU A 190 -28.40 11.17 -14.16
CA LEU A 190 -27.23 10.51 -14.73
C LEU A 190 -27.17 9.07 -14.22
N ASP A 191 -27.02 8.14 -15.16
CA ASP A 191 -26.84 6.72 -14.88
C ASP A 191 -25.50 6.49 -14.17
N THR A 192 -25.56 5.87 -12.99
CA THR A 192 -24.37 5.48 -12.20
C THR A 192 -24.30 3.97 -11.98
N SER A 193 -25.17 3.18 -12.63
CA SER A 193 -25.26 1.73 -12.45
C SER A 193 -23.98 0.95 -12.83
N TRP A 194 -23.09 1.59 -13.59
CA TRP A 194 -21.78 1.07 -13.97
C TRP A 194 -20.72 1.16 -12.86
N ILE A 195 -20.98 1.89 -11.76
CA ILE A 195 -20.14 1.91 -10.55
C ILE A 195 -20.80 1.11 -9.45
N PRO A 196 -20.11 0.13 -8.82
CA PRO A 196 -20.64 -0.58 -7.67
C PRO A 196 -20.75 0.35 -6.44
N THR A 197 -21.85 0.23 -5.70
CA THR A 197 -22.04 0.94 -4.42
C THR A 197 -20.92 0.57 -3.43
N LEU A 198 -20.26 1.56 -2.84
CA LEU A 198 -19.31 1.33 -1.76
C LEU A 198 -20.05 1.44 -0.42
N GLU A 199 -20.08 0.36 0.36
CA GLU A 199 -20.63 0.43 1.72
C GLU A 199 -19.82 1.43 2.56
N LYS A 200 -20.52 2.31 3.29
CA LYS A 200 -19.89 3.27 4.21
C LYS A 200 -19.16 2.47 5.29
N LYS A 201 -17.82 2.48 5.29
CA LYS A 201 -17.02 1.88 6.37
C LYS A 201 -17.41 2.61 7.66
N GLU A 202 -17.96 1.88 8.63
CA GLU A 202 -18.08 2.41 9.99
C GLU A 202 -16.69 2.87 10.45
N LEU A 203 -16.53 4.17 10.67
CA LEU A 203 -15.35 4.77 11.27
C LEU A 203 -15.26 4.32 12.73
N LYS A 204 -14.82 3.07 12.96
CA LYS A 204 -14.09 2.77 14.18
C LYS A 204 -12.84 3.64 14.12
N LEU A 205 -12.73 4.56 15.07
CA LEU A 205 -11.59 5.44 15.30
C LEU A 205 -10.30 4.60 15.35
N ASN A 206 -9.74 4.29 14.19
CA ASN A 206 -8.45 3.65 14.07
C ASN A 206 -7.43 4.77 14.27
N LEU A 207 -7.12 5.01 15.54
CA LEU A 207 -5.80 5.44 15.95
C LEU A 207 -4.81 4.36 15.47
N LYS A 208 -4.54 4.27 14.17
CA LYS A 208 -3.47 3.44 13.62
C LYS A 208 -2.18 4.13 14.08
N LYS A 209 -1.62 3.58 15.16
CA LYS A 209 -0.24 3.71 15.65
C LYS A 209 0.63 4.61 14.77
N ILE A 210 0.76 5.87 15.15
CA ILE A 210 2.02 6.59 14.93
C ILE A 210 3.07 5.71 15.63
N GLY A 211 4.02 5.19 14.87
CA GLY A 211 5.07 4.35 15.42
C GLY A 211 5.89 5.17 16.43
N GLU A 212 6.00 4.69 17.65
CA GLU A 212 6.85 5.27 18.72
C GLU A 212 8.29 5.56 18.23
N GLU A 213 8.71 4.91 17.16
CA GLU A 213 10.01 5.09 16.52
C GLU A 213 10.21 6.34 15.66
N GLU A 214 9.19 6.92 15.02
CA GLU A 214 9.39 8.14 14.21
C GLU A 214 9.46 9.38 15.10
N THR A 215 8.66 9.39 16.18
CA THR A 215 8.72 10.42 17.23
C THR A 215 10.12 10.60 17.83
N LYS A 216 10.98 9.57 17.83
CA LYS A 216 12.35 9.64 18.38
C LYS A 216 13.26 10.60 17.62
N PHE A 217 12.98 10.84 16.34
CA PHE A 217 13.79 11.71 15.48
C PHE A 217 13.27 13.14 15.38
N VAL A 218 12.06 13.42 15.90
CA VAL A 218 11.48 14.77 15.93
C VAL A 218 12.45 15.82 16.50
N PRO A 219 13.15 15.57 17.63
CA PRO A 219 14.14 16.54 18.14
C PRO A 219 15.27 16.83 17.14
N SER A 220 15.80 15.79 16.48
CA SER A 220 16.90 15.95 15.51
C SER A 220 16.46 16.70 14.25
N VAL A 221 15.24 16.46 13.78
CA VAL A 221 14.67 17.15 12.63
C VAL A 221 14.41 18.62 12.95
N VAL A 222 13.85 18.89 14.12
CA VAL A 222 13.57 20.25 14.61
C VAL A 222 14.86 21.06 14.72
N GLU A 223 15.89 20.49 15.33
CA GLU A 223 17.21 21.12 15.43
C GLU A 223 17.85 21.34 14.05
N PHE A 224 17.68 20.41 13.11
CA PHE A 224 18.18 20.58 11.75
C PHE A 224 17.47 21.71 11.00
N LEU A 225 16.14 21.78 11.12
CA LEU A 225 15.30 22.76 10.43
C LEU A 225 15.40 24.16 11.03
N LYS A 226 15.81 24.26 12.30
CA LYS A 226 16.06 25.52 13.00
C LYS A 226 16.97 26.42 12.18
N GLY A 227 16.49 27.63 11.88
CA GLY A 227 17.20 28.62 11.07
C GLY A 227 17.41 28.28 9.59
N LYS A 228 16.80 27.20 9.06
CA LYS A 228 16.92 26.79 7.64
C LYS A 228 15.66 26.95 6.82
N ILE A 229 14.50 27.00 7.45
CA ILE A 229 13.23 27.16 6.74
C ILE A 229 13.17 28.58 6.14
N ASP A 230 13.14 28.68 4.82
CA ASP A 230 13.06 29.96 4.10
C ASP A 230 11.69 30.20 3.44
N ASN A 231 10.80 29.19 3.51
CA ASN A 231 9.43 29.23 3.01
C ASN A 231 8.39 29.21 4.14
N TYR A 232 7.45 30.16 4.11
CA TYR A 232 6.36 30.28 5.09
C TYR A 232 5.38 29.08 5.04
N GLU A 233 5.16 28.50 3.86
CA GLU A 233 4.28 27.34 3.72
C GLU A 233 4.88 26.10 4.40
N ASP A 234 6.19 25.87 4.24
CA ASP A 234 6.90 24.78 4.92
C ASP A 234 6.87 24.96 6.44
N TRP A 235 7.11 26.19 6.91
CA TRP A 235 7.01 26.53 8.33
C TRP A 235 5.62 26.23 8.91
N MET A 236 4.56 26.60 8.18
CA MET A 236 3.17 26.33 8.57
C MET A 236 2.85 24.83 8.55
N ASN A 237 3.31 24.09 7.54
CA ASN A 237 3.11 22.65 7.42
C ASN A 237 3.83 21.88 8.52
N CYS A 238 5.04 22.29 8.91
CA CYS A 238 5.74 21.76 10.08
C CYS A 238 4.96 22.01 11.38
N GLY A 239 4.33 23.20 11.52
CA GLY A 239 3.45 23.51 12.66
C GLY A 239 2.25 22.58 12.76
N PHE A 240 1.56 22.32 11.65
CA PHE A 240 0.47 21.33 11.61
C PHE A 240 0.94 19.90 11.86
N ALA A 241 2.11 19.52 11.34
CA ALA A 241 2.69 18.21 11.56
C ALA A 241 3.00 17.97 13.05
N LEU A 242 3.65 18.93 13.71
CA LEU A 242 3.99 18.88 15.14
C LEU A 242 2.74 18.92 16.04
N ALA A 243 1.65 19.58 15.64
CA ALA A 243 0.38 19.59 16.38
C ALA A 243 -0.29 18.21 16.48
N ASN A 244 0.13 17.22 15.67
CA ASN A 244 -0.29 15.82 15.84
C ASN A 244 0.28 15.18 17.12
N LEU A 245 1.35 15.74 17.70
CA LEU A 245 1.88 15.34 19.02
C LEU A 245 1.09 15.96 20.19
N GLY A 246 0.03 16.71 19.90
CA GLY A 246 -0.70 17.48 20.91
C GLY A 246 0.17 18.61 21.48
N GLU A 247 -0.04 18.95 22.74
CA GLU A 247 0.70 20.04 23.41
C GLU A 247 2.21 19.75 23.52
N GLU A 248 2.64 18.48 23.53
CA GLU A 248 4.05 18.12 23.51
C GLU A 248 4.77 18.59 22.24
N GLY A 249 4.03 18.81 21.14
CA GLY A 249 4.56 19.37 19.90
C GLY A 249 4.96 20.84 19.99
N ARG A 250 4.45 21.58 20.98
CA ARG A 250 4.63 23.03 21.10
C ARG A 250 6.10 23.42 21.30
N LYS A 251 6.80 22.69 22.16
CA LYS A 251 8.23 22.94 22.45
C LYS A 251 9.08 22.82 21.18
N TYR A 252 8.80 21.82 20.35
CA TYR A 252 9.47 21.59 19.08
C TYR A 252 9.15 22.68 18.06
N PHE A 253 7.90 23.15 18.03
CA PHE A 253 7.50 24.21 17.12
C PHE A 253 8.15 25.55 17.50
N ILE A 254 8.22 25.87 18.78
CA ILE A 254 8.94 27.06 19.28
C ILE A 254 10.41 26.98 18.89
N GLU A 255 11.06 25.85 19.15
CA GLU A 255 12.48 25.62 18.86
C GLU A 255 12.80 25.72 17.35
N MET A 256 11.95 25.13 16.50
CA MET A 256 12.07 25.21 15.04
C MET A 256 11.84 26.64 14.52
N SER A 257 10.97 27.40 15.18
CA SER A 257 10.59 28.77 14.78
C SER A 257 11.63 29.82 15.15
N ASP A 258 12.68 29.44 15.90
CA ASP A 258 13.85 30.28 16.15
C ASP A 258 14.69 30.37 14.86
N ASN A 259 14.34 31.33 13.99
CA ASN A 259 14.83 31.44 12.63
C ASN A 259 15.18 32.91 12.27
N PRO A 260 16.35 33.19 11.65
CA PRO A 260 16.73 34.54 11.22
C PRO A 260 15.73 35.24 10.29
N ASN A 261 14.91 34.48 9.57
CA ASN A 261 13.95 34.98 8.59
C ASN A 261 12.59 35.40 9.19
N TYR A 262 12.30 35.00 10.44
CA TYR A 262 11.01 35.25 11.10
C TYR A 262 11.23 35.65 12.58
N ASN A 263 11.02 36.93 12.91
CA ASN A 263 11.22 37.49 14.26
C ASN A 263 9.90 37.59 15.06
N ASP A 264 9.03 36.60 14.95
CA ASP A 264 7.78 36.58 15.70
C ASP A 264 8.06 36.51 17.21
N ALA A 265 7.27 37.24 18.01
CA ALA A 265 7.37 37.14 19.47
C ALA A 265 6.87 35.77 19.96
N LEU A 266 7.38 35.29 21.10
CA LEU A 266 7.01 33.98 21.65
C LEU A 266 5.48 33.81 21.84
N ASP A 267 4.77 34.88 22.21
CA ASP A 267 3.31 34.87 22.36
C ASP A 267 2.59 34.66 21.02
N GLU A 268 3.14 35.18 19.93
CA GLU A 268 2.59 35.01 18.58
C GLU A 268 2.82 33.59 18.06
N ILE A 269 4.01 33.02 18.31
CA ILE A 269 4.33 31.61 17.99
C ILE A 269 3.38 30.67 18.74
N ASN A 270 3.14 30.93 20.02
CA ASN A 270 2.20 30.15 20.83
C ASN A 270 0.76 30.23 20.31
N SER A 271 0.29 31.44 19.99
CA SER A 271 -1.04 31.64 19.42
C SER A 271 -1.20 30.94 18.05
N LYS A 272 -0.15 30.91 17.24
CA LYS A 272 -0.14 30.15 15.98
C LYS A 272 -0.21 28.64 16.23
N PHE A 273 0.50 28.12 17.23
CA PHE A 273 0.41 26.70 17.59
C PHE A 273 -0.96 26.29 18.13
N ASP A 274 -1.61 27.15 18.92
CA ASP A 274 -3.01 26.95 19.36
C ASP A 274 -3.96 26.78 18.17
N ASN A 275 -3.73 27.56 17.11
CA ASN A 275 -4.51 27.47 15.89
C ASN A 275 -4.25 26.15 15.14
N PHE A 276 -3.02 25.63 15.12
CA PHE A 276 -2.71 24.33 14.51
C PHE A 276 -3.37 23.18 15.27
N LEU A 277 -3.35 23.20 16.60
CA LEU A 277 -4.04 22.21 17.44
C LEU A 277 -5.55 22.18 17.18
N LYS A 278 -6.17 23.35 16.99
CA LYS A 278 -7.60 23.48 16.70
C LYS A 278 -7.97 23.06 15.27
N LYS A 279 -7.09 23.34 14.30
CA LYS A 279 -7.38 23.16 12.86
C LYS A 279 -6.82 21.88 12.25
N ARG A 280 -6.17 21.00 13.02
CA ARG A 280 -5.62 19.73 12.51
C ARG A 280 -6.74 18.85 11.92
N LYS A 281 -6.60 18.45 10.65
CA LYS A 281 -7.56 17.63 9.89
C LYS A 281 -7.03 16.23 9.54
N GLY A 282 -5.92 15.80 10.14
CA GLY A 282 -5.26 14.52 9.82
C GLY A 282 -4.56 14.44 8.44
N LYS A 283 -4.80 15.39 7.52
CA LYS A 283 -4.14 15.46 6.20
C LYS A 283 -2.63 15.73 6.27
N ILE A 284 -2.21 16.61 7.17
CA ILE A 284 -0.80 16.90 7.45
C ILE A 284 -0.42 16.06 8.67
N THR A 285 0.41 15.05 8.44
CA THR A 285 0.84 14.10 9.48
C THR A 285 2.27 14.41 9.91
N LEU A 286 2.77 13.69 10.91
CA LEU A 286 4.17 13.81 11.31
C LEU A 286 5.14 13.51 10.15
N ALA A 287 4.74 12.71 9.15
CA ALA A 287 5.54 12.41 7.96
C ALA A 287 5.90 13.68 7.15
N THR A 288 5.00 14.67 7.09
CA THR A 288 5.23 15.92 6.37
C THR A 288 6.41 16.71 6.95
N LEU A 289 6.62 16.65 8.27
CA LEU A 289 7.79 17.26 8.93
C LEU A 289 9.10 16.64 8.41
N PHE A 290 9.14 15.32 8.24
CA PHE A 290 10.32 14.60 7.75
C PHE A 290 10.56 14.81 6.24
N GLU A 291 9.50 14.90 5.44
CA GLU A 291 9.59 15.19 4.00
C GLU A 291 10.15 16.60 3.75
N ILE A 292 9.65 17.59 4.49
CA ILE A 292 10.18 18.96 4.43
C ILE A 292 11.66 18.93 4.82
N ALA A 293 12.02 18.33 5.95
CA ALA A 293 13.42 18.23 6.37
C ALA A 293 14.32 17.62 5.29
N LYS A 294 13.91 16.54 4.64
CA LYS A 294 14.64 15.93 3.52
C LYS A 294 14.80 16.88 2.34
N GLY A 295 13.78 17.67 2.03
CA GLY A 295 13.83 18.73 1.02
C GLY A 295 14.92 19.77 1.30
N TYR A 296 15.14 20.11 2.58
CA TYR A 296 16.25 20.98 3.03
C TYR A 296 17.59 20.23 3.21
N GLY A 297 17.68 18.98 2.75
CA GLY A 297 18.91 18.18 2.81
C GLY A 297 19.13 17.44 4.12
N TYR A 298 18.09 17.26 4.94
CA TYR A 298 18.17 16.37 6.11
C TYR A 298 18.37 14.94 5.63
N VAL A 299 19.58 14.45 5.81
CA VAL A 299 19.82 13.02 5.87
C VAL A 299 19.52 12.63 7.31
N TYR A 300 18.75 11.55 7.52
CA TYR A 300 18.66 10.96 8.85
C TYR A 300 20.08 10.87 9.38
N PRO A 301 20.38 11.41 10.58
CA PRO A 301 21.67 11.17 11.17
C PRO A 301 21.86 9.67 11.06
N GLU A 302 22.98 9.24 10.42
CA GLU A 302 23.41 7.88 10.60
C GLU A 302 23.23 7.65 12.08
N ILE A 303 22.44 6.66 12.45
CA ILE A 303 22.49 6.18 13.81
C ILE A 303 23.95 5.66 13.90
N GLY A 304 24.96 6.51 14.14
CA GLY A 304 24.96 7.26 15.39
C GLY A 304 24.35 6.40 16.46
N LYS A 305 24.79 5.13 16.47
CA LYS A 305 24.73 4.31 17.65
C LYS A 305 25.28 5.29 18.69
N GLU A 306 24.44 5.77 19.60
CA GLU A 306 24.93 5.76 20.98
C GLU A 306 25.63 4.42 21.09
N PRO A 307 26.96 4.37 21.21
CA PRO A 307 27.77 3.22 20.85
C PRO A 307 27.17 2.00 21.48
N ARG A 308 26.38 1.25 20.68
CA ARG A 308 25.17 0.51 21.10
C ARG A 308 25.32 0.06 22.54
N LYS A 309 25.01 0.92 23.54
CA LYS A 309 25.64 0.91 24.89
C LYS A 309 26.27 -0.44 25.10
N ILE A 310 27.55 -0.65 24.67
CA ILE A 310 28.10 -1.99 24.28
C ILE A 310 27.31 -2.96 25.10
N ILE A 311 26.30 -3.65 24.52
CA ILE A 311 25.53 -4.59 25.32
C ILE A 311 26.65 -5.46 25.78
N ASP A 312 27.02 -5.34 27.07
CA ASP A 312 28.12 -6.09 27.63
C ASP A 312 27.74 -7.48 27.21
N ARG A 313 28.50 -8.01 26.24
CA ARG A 313 28.12 -9.25 25.60
C ARG A 313 28.10 -10.14 26.80
N LEU A 314 26.89 -10.56 27.21
CA LEU A 314 26.74 -11.32 28.43
C LEU A 314 27.82 -12.38 28.33
N ASP A 315 28.61 -12.54 29.39
CA ASP A 315 29.59 -13.60 29.36
C ASP A 315 28.89 -14.88 28.89
N PHE A 316 29.57 -15.71 28.13
CA PHE A 316 28.89 -16.79 27.41
C PHE A 316 28.00 -17.66 28.34
N ALA A 317 28.39 -17.81 29.62
CA ALA A 317 27.55 -18.50 30.59
C ALA A 317 26.26 -17.74 30.93
N SER A 318 26.29 -16.42 31.04
CA SER A 318 25.09 -15.59 31.22
C SER A 318 24.18 -15.59 29.98
N GLU A 319 24.73 -15.55 28.76
CA GLU A 319 23.94 -15.74 27.52
C GLU A 319 23.23 -17.10 27.54
N LEU A 320 23.95 -18.17 27.90
CA LEU A 320 23.38 -19.52 28.02
C LEU A 320 22.31 -19.61 29.12
N ARG A 321 22.52 -19.01 30.29
CA ARG A 321 21.52 -19.02 31.37
C ARG A 321 20.22 -18.36 30.96
N GLU A 322 20.28 -17.24 30.25
CA GLU A 322 19.07 -16.60 29.72
C GLU A 322 18.42 -17.47 28.64
N ARG A 323 19.21 -18.08 27.77
CA ARG A 323 18.69 -18.98 26.74
C ARG A 323 17.99 -20.20 27.33
N PHE A 324 18.58 -20.84 28.34
CA PHE A 324 17.98 -21.99 29.02
C PHE A 324 16.65 -21.62 29.70
N LYS A 325 16.55 -20.44 30.33
CA LYS A 325 15.26 -19.96 30.89
C LYS A 325 14.18 -19.77 29.82
N LEU A 326 14.57 -19.42 28.59
CA LEU A 326 13.63 -19.35 27.46
C LEU A 326 13.26 -20.74 26.97
N ASP A 327 14.24 -21.63 26.86
CA ASP A 327 14.05 -23.02 26.42
C ASP A 327 13.13 -23.80 27.38
N ASP A 328 13.29 -23.62 28.69
CA ASP A 328 12.42 -24.20 29.73
C ASP A 328 10.95 -23.73 29.65
N LYS A 329 10.70 -22.57 29.03
CA LYS A 329 9.36 -21.97 28.87
C LYS A 329 8.72 -22.29 27.51
N ARG A 330 9.40 -23.02 26.62
CA ARG A 330 8.84 -23.34 25.31
C ARG A 330 7.68 -24.32 25.44
N ASP A 331 6.71 -24.18 24.55
CA ASP A 331 5.64 -25.15 24.38
C ASP A 331 6.21 -26.35 23.59
N PRO A 332 6.23 -27.57 24.17
CA PRO A 332 6.82 -28.75 23.53
C PRO A 332 6.08 -29.19 22.27
N ASN A 333 4.87 -28.69 22.03
CA ASN A 333 4.07 -29.00 20.84
C ASN A 333 4.20 -27.95 19.74
N LYS A 334 5.00 -26.90 19.95
CA LYS A 334 5.24 -25.85 18.95
C LYS A 334 6.65 -25.96 18.38
N PRO A 335 6.81 -25.69 17.08
CA PRO A 335 8.13 -25.71 16.48
C PRO A 335 9.05 -24.65 17.07
N LEU A 336 10.36 -24.89 17.00
CA LEU A 336 11.38 -23.92 17.43
C LEU A 336 11.40 -22.66 16.55
N GLY A 337 11.01 -22.79 15.27
CA GLY A 337 10.90 -21.72 14.29
C GLY A 337 9.45 -21.31 14.00
N PHE A 338 9.25 -20.55 12.92
CA PHE A 338 7.90 -20.17 12.49
C PHE A 338 7.17 -21.36 11.86
N PRO A 339 6.01 -21.79 12.37
CA PRO A 339 5.25 -22.91 11.80
C PRO A 339 4.76 -22.63 10.38
N LEU A 340 4.55 -23.72 9.63
CA LEU A 340 3.88 -23.74 8.33
C LEU A 340 2.67 -24.67 8.40
N THR A 341 1.52 -24.25 7.88
CA THR A 341 0.29 -25.07 7.93
C THR A 341 -0.09 -25.69 6.60
N LYS A 342 0.40 -25.14 5.49
CA LYS A 342 0.24 -25.70 4.13
C LYS A 342 1.40 -26.63 3.78
N PHE A 343 2.59 -26.37 4.31
CA PHE A 343 3.79 -27.22 4.19
C PHE A 343 4.13 -27.89 5.53
N LYS A 344 3.27 -28.82 5.97
CA LYS A 344 3.37 -29.43 7.30
C LYS A 344 4.60 -30.33 7.45
N GLN A 345 4.88 -31.18 6.46
CA GLN A 345 6.07 -32.04 6.49
C GLN A 345 7.34 -31.20 6.46
N LEU A 346 7.38 -30.14 5.64
CA LEU A 346 8.51 -29.21 5.64
C LEU A 346 8.69 -28.52 7.00
N SER A 347 7.59 -28.12 7.65
CA SER A 347 7.60 -27.57 9.01
C SER A 347 8.17 -28.58 10.00
N GLU A 348 7.78 -29.84 9.93
CA GLU A 348 8.29 -30.91 10.81
C GLU A 348 9.78 -31.15 10.56
N TYR A 349 10.19 -31.24 9.29
CA TYR A 349 11.58 -31.50 8.91
C TYR A 349 12.54 -30.36 9.25
N THR A 350 12.05 -29.15 9.48
CA THR A 350 12.88 -28.00 9.88
C THR A 350 12.61 -27.54 11.30
N ASP A 351 11.65 -28.15 11.98
CA ASP A 351 11.09 -27.69 13.25
C ASP A 351 10.68 -26.21 13.20
N GLY A 352 9.91 -25.90 12.16
CA GLY A 352 9.53 -24.56 11.71
C GLY A 352 10.66 -23.84 10.96
N ILE A 353 10.34 -22.70 10.36
CA ILE A 353 11.34 -21.82 9.73
C ILE A 353 12.11 -21.07 10.83
N GLN A 354 13.18 -21.70 11.32
CA GLN A 354 14.08 -21.17 12.33
C GLN A 354 15.06 -20.14 11.75
N PRO A 355 15.61 -19.23 12.58
CA PRO A 355 16.74 -18.38 12.18
C PRO A 355 17.91 -19.17 11.60
N GLY A 356 18.41 -18.73 10.45
CA GLY A 356 19.44 -19.43 9.71
C GLY A 356 19.40 -19.15 8.21
N PHE A 357 20.43 -19.61 7.51
CA PHE A 357 20.53 -19.49 6.07
C PHE A 357 20.01 -20.76 5.37
N TYR A 358 18.95 -20.62 4.57
CA TYR A 358 18.39 -21.68 3.73
C TYR A 358 18.75 -21.39 2.28
N HIS A 359 19.27 -22.38 1.57
CA HIS A 359 19.66 -22.21 0.17
C HIS A 359 18.95 -23.25 -0.70
N LEU A 360 18.04 -22.79 -1.57
CA LEU A 360 17.26 -23.62 -2.50
C LEU A 360 17.88 -23.58 -3.89
N ALA A 361 18.61 -24.61 -4.28
CA ALA A 361 19.26 -24.67 -5.57
C ALA A 361 18.54 -25.61 -6.56
N ALA A 362 18.41 -25.14 -7.79
CA ALA A 362 17.82 -25.91 -8.90
C ALA A 362 18.35 -25.40 -10.24
N GLU A 363 18.18 -26.20 -11.29
CA GLU A 363 18.25 -25.70 -12.66
C GLU A 363 17.18 -24.63 -12.94
N SER A 364 17.34 -23.87 -14.02
CA SER A 364 16.34 -22.88 -14.45
C SER A 364 15.00 -23.57 -14.76
N ASN A 365 13.87 -22.86 -14.53
CA ASN A 365 12.51 -23.31 -14.86
C ASN A 365 11.96 -24.56 -14.13
N ILE A 366 12.62 -25.04 -13.08
CA ILE A 366 12.13 -26.17 -12.26
C ILE A 366 11.01 -25.76 -11.29
N GLY A 367 11.11 -24.58 -10.66
CA GLY A 367 10.08 -24.11 -9.72
C GLY A 367 10.57 -23.33 -8.49
N LYS A 368 11.80 -22.79 -8.49
CA LYS A 368 12.39 -22.09 -7.34
C LYS A 368 11.51 -20.94 -6.80
N THR A 369 11.17 -19.99 -7.68
CA THR A 369 10.27 -18.87 -7.37
C THR A 369 8.88 -19.33 -6.92
N ALA A 370 8.36 -20.43 -7.49
CA ALA A 370 7.06 -20.96 -7.09
C ALA A 370 7.11 -21.49 -5.64
N ILE A 371 8.16 -22.21 -5.25
CA ILE A 371 8.35 -22.65 -3.86
C ILE A 371 8.45 -21.44 -2.92
N PHE A 372 9.28 -20.45 -3.25
CA PHE A 372 9.48 -19.27 -2.40
C PHE A 372 8.20 -18.45 -2.22
N THR A 373 7.45 -18.19 -3.29
CA THR A 373 6.17 -17.46 -3.20
C THR A 373 5.11 -18.23 -2.41
N ASN A 374 5.03 -19.56 -2.54
CA ASN A 374 4.09 -20.36 -1.74
C ASN A 374 4.51 -20.43 -0.25
N LEU A 375 5.81 -20.57 0.06
CA LEU A 375 6.31 -20.56 1.44
C LEU A 375 6.11 -19.20 2.11
N ALA A 376 6.37 -18.12 1.40
CA ALA A 376 6.11 -16.76 1.88
C ALA A 376 4.63 -16.58 2.25
N LEU A 377 3.70 -17.02 1.38
CA LEU A 377 2.27 -16.96 1.67
C LEU A 377 1.86 -17.86 2.85
N ASP A 378 2.43 -19.05 2.99
CA ASP A 378 2.14 -19.92 4.14
C ASP A 378 2.64 -19.31 5.46
N LEU A 379 3.84 -18.73 5.48
CA LEU A 379 4.35 -18.00 6.65
C LEU A 379 3.42 -16.85 7.06
N LEU A 380 2.99 -16.05 6.08
CA LEU A 380 2.10 -14.91 6.31
C LEU A 380 0.69 -15.33 6.75
N ASP A 381 0.17 -16.43 6.22
CA ASP A 381 -1.15 -16.94 6.60
C ASP A 381 -1.14 -17.63 7.97
N THR A 382 -0.05 -18.35 8.28
CA THR A 382 0.08 -19.13 9.51
C THR A 382 0.44 -18.28 10.73
N ASN A 383 1.21 -17.20 10.54
CA ASN A 383 1.82 -16.45 11.64
C ASN A 383 1.40 -14.98 11.60
N SER A 384 0.37 -14.60 12.36
CA SER A 384 -0.22 -13.25 12.35
C SER A 384 0.69 -12.11 12.84
N ASP A 385 1.90 -12.42 13.33
CA ASP A 385 2.90 -11.46 13.78
C ASP A 385 4.25 -11.52 13.03
N VAL A 386 4.39 -12.40 12.04
CA VAL A 386 5.56 -12.48 11.14
C VAL A 386 5.41 -11.60 9.90
N SER A 387 6.41 -10.78 9.60
CA SER A 387 6.53 -10.12 8.29
C SER A 387 7.53 -10.85 7.40
N VAL A 388 7.30 -10.77 6.09
CA VAL A 388 8.15 -11.32 5.03
C VAL A 388 8.70 -10.18 4.18
N MET A 389 10.02 -10.12 4.04
CA MET A 389 10.70 -9.29 3.04
C MET A 389 11.16 -10.16 1.88
N TYR A 390 10.61 -9.92 0.70
CA TYR A 390 10.84 -10.69 -0.52
C TYR A 390 11.62 -9.85 -1.54
N PHE A 391 12.90 -10.15 -1.71
CA PHE A 391 13.74 -9.60 -2.77
C PHE A 391 13.55 -10.43 -4.04
N SER A 392 12.88 -9.86 -5.02
CA SER A 392 12.63 -10.43 -6.34
C SER A 392 13.66 -9.90 -7.33
N LEU A 393 14.74 -10.63 -7.53
CA LEU A 393 15.88 -10.18 -8.32
C LEU A 393 15.93 -10.80 -9.72
N ASP A 394 15.17 -11.87 -9.97
CA ASP A 394 14.96 -12.43 -11.31
C ASP A 394 13.80 -11.75 -12.06
N ASP A 395 12.78 -11.30 -11.35
CA ASP A 395 11.56 -10.68 -11.88
C ASP A 395 11.32 -9.29 -11.24
N SER A 396 10.66 -8.36 -11.94
CA SER A 396 10.22 -7.10 -11.31
C SER A 396 9.16 -7.33 -10.21
N ARG A 397 9.02 -6.37 -9.28
CA ARG A 397 7.95 -6.38 -8.26
C ARG A 397 6.55 -6.63 -8.84
N ARG A 398 6.25 -6.04 -9.99
CA ARG A 398 4.95 -6.19 -10.68
C ARG A 398 4.69 -7.63 -11.10
N TYR A 399 5.67 -8.29 -11.70
CA TYR A 399 5.54 -9.69 -12.11
C TYR A 399 5.41 -10.62 -10.90
N THR A 400 6.19 -10.37 -9.85
CA THR A 400 6.12 -11.13 -8.59
C THR A 400 4.78 -10.96 -7.88
N ALA A 401 4.21 -9.75 -7.87
CA ALA A 401 2.84 -9.52 -7.37
C ALA A 401 1.81 -10.39 -8.12
N TYR A 402 1.91 -10.49 -9.45
CA TYR A 402 1.01 -11.37 -10.21
C TYR A 402 1.20 -12.86 -9.90
N ARG A 403 2.40 -13.32 -9.52
CA ARG A 403 2.61 -14.70 -9.05
C ARG A 403 1.90 -14.94 -7.73
N PHE A 404 2.02 -14.02 -6.77
CA PHE A 404 1.27 -14.09 -5.51
C PHE A 404 -0.24 -14.09 -5.74
N LEU A 405 -0.76 -13.18 -6.57
CA LEU A 405 -2.17 -13.14 -6.93
C LEU A 405 -2.64 -14.43 -7.61
N SER A 406 -1.79 -15.07 -8.42
CA SER A 406 -2.09 -16.34 -9.10
C SER A 406 -2.32 -17.47 -8.12
N ILE A 407 -1.49 -17.54 -7.08
CA ILE A 407 -1.64 -18.50 -5.99
C ILE A 407 -2.87 -18.14 -5.13
N LEU A 408 -3.07 -16.87 -4.76
CA LEU A 408 -4.19 -16.45 -3.91
C LEU A 408 -5.56 -16.65 -4.58
N SER A 409 -5.67 -16.32 -5.87
CA SER A 409 -6.93 -16.44 -6.63
C SER A 409 -7.18 -17.83 -7.21
N GLN A 410 -6.15 -18.69 -7.25
CA GLN A 410 -6.17 -19.99 -7.93
C GLN A 410 -6.56 -19.85 -9.42
N LEU A 411 -6.03 -18.82 -10.08
CA LEU A 411 -6.24 -18.55 -11.50
C LEU A 411 -4.91 -18.42 -12.21
N HIS A 412 -4.90 -18.70 -13.52
CA HIS A 412 -3.66 -18.63 -14.29
C HIS A 412 -3.10 -17.20 -14.29
N ILE A 413 -1.78 -17.05 -14.18
CA ILE A 413 -1.12 -15.73 -14.09
C ILE A 413 -1.51 -14.76 -15.22
N ASN A 414 -1.59 -15.25 -16.46
CA ASN A 414 -2.01 -14.43 -17.61
C ASN A 414 -3.48 -14.03 -17.58
N LYS A 415 -4.33 -14.81 -16.89
CA LYS A 415 -5.73 -14.45 -16.69
C LYS A 415 -5.80 -13.26 -15.74
N ILE A 416 -5.00 -13.19 -14.68
CA ILE A 416 -5.10 -12.11 -13.68
C ILE A 416 -4.86 -10.72 -14.27
N GLN A 417 -3.97 -10.64 -15.27
CA GLN A 417 -3.60 -9.38 -15.93
C GLN A 417 -4.64 -8.89 -16.93
N LYS A 418 -5.56 -9.77 -17.39
CA LYS A 418 -6.57 -9.42 -18.40
C LYS A 418 -7.88 -9.00 -17.74
N PRO A 419 -8.62 -8.03 -18.31
CA PRO A 419 -9.98 -7.73 -17.91
C PRO A 419 -10.82 -9.01 -17.82
N LYS A 420 -11.73 -9.06 -16.86
CA LYS A 420 -12.61 -10.21 -16.62
C LYS A 420 -14.02 -9.81 -16.96
N ILE A 421 -14.66 -10.65 -17.78
CA ILE A 421 -16.07 -10.53 -18.14
C ILE A 421 -16.90 -11.45 -17.24
N ASP A 422 -16.30 -12.54 -16.75
CA ASP A 422 -16.94 -13.49 -15.85
C ASP A 422 -16.92 -12.98 -14.39
N PRO A 423 -18.09 -12.84 -13.73
CA PRO A 423 -18.19 -12.33 -12.36
C PRO A 423 -17.47 -13.20 -11.31
N VAL A 424 -17.50 -14.53 -11.44
CA VAL A 424 -16.90 -15.44 -10.46
C VAL A 424 -15.38 -15.24 -10.37
N ASN A 425 -14.72 -15.22 -11.53
CA ASN A 425 -13.28 -14.97 -11.59
C ASN A 425 -12.92 -13.53 -11.21
N TYR A 426 -13.79 -12.56 -11.50
CA TYR A 426 -13.62 -11.19 -11.04
C TYR A 426 -13.58 -11.11 -9.51
N HIS A 427 -14.55 -11.69 -8.81
CA HIS A 427 -14.60 -11.70 -7.35
C HIS A 427 -13.40 -12.42 -6.72
N LYS A 428 -12.96 -13.55 -7.29
CA LYS A 428 -11.75 -14.26 -6.83
C LYS A 428 -10.49 -13.39 -6.92
N ILE A 429 -10.34 -12.64 -8.02
CA ILE A 429 -9.20 -11.74 -8.21
C ILE A 429 -9.31 -10.53 -7.28
N ALA A 430 -10.50 -9.96 -7.11
CA ALA A 430 -10.73 -8.84 -6.21
C ALA A 430 -10.33 -9.21 -4.77
N GLY A 431 -10.86 -10.30 -4.22
CA GLY A 431 -10.49 -10.74 -2.88
C GLY A 431 -8.99 -11.10 -2.73
N ALA A 432 -8.37 -11.65 -3.78
CA ALA A 432 -6.92 -11.88 -3.79
C ALA A 432 -6.12 -10.57 -3.80
N ARG A 433 -6.58 -9.53 -4.52
CA ARG A 433 -5.97 -8.20 -4.54
C ARG A 433 -6.12 -7.52 -3.19
N ASP A 434 -7.30 -7.54 -2.59
CA ASP A 434 -7.54 -6.93 -1.28
C ASP A 434 -6.65 -7.56 -0.21
N LYS A 435 -6.56 -8.90 -0.18
CA LYS A 435 -5.65 -9.61 0.72
C LYS A 435 -4.18 -9.26 0.46
N PHE A 436 -3.76 -9.19 -0.81
CA PHE A 436 -2.39 -8.85 -1.16
C PHE A 436 -2.04 -7.41 -0.75
N LEU A 437 -2.93 -6.45 -1.01
CA LEU A 437 -2.77 -5.05 -0.61
C LEU A 437 -2.74 -4.92 0.91
N ASP A 438 -3.63 -5.58 1.64
CA ASP A 438 -3.61 -5.59 3.11
C ASP A 438 -2.27 -6.09 3.68
N LEU A 439 -1.69 -7.14 3.07
CA LEU A 439 -0.36 -7.61 3.47
C LEU A 439 0.72 -6.55 3.22
N VAL A 440 0.66 -5.84 2.10
CA VAL A 440 1.65 -4.81 1.75
C VAL A 440 1.49 -3.57 2.64
N ASP A 441 0.26 -3.05 2.77
CA ASP A 441 -0.07 -1.82 3.50
C ASP A 441 0.25 -1.91 5.00
N ASN A 442 0.17 -3.12 5.57
CA ASN A 442 0.52 -3.36 6.97
C ASN A 442 1.97 -3.83 7.18
N ASN A 443 2.86 -3.67 6.17
CA ASN A 443 4.26 -4.13 6.20
C ASN A 443 4.42 -5.62 6.59
N ARG A 444 3.42 -6.44 6.26
CA ARG A 444 3.45 -7.89 6.42
C ARG A 444 4.19 -8.52 5.25
N LEU A 445 4.00 -8.03 4.03
CA LEU A 445 4.76 -8.44 2.84
C LEU A 445 5.45 -7.22 2.23
N ILE A 446 6.78 -7.20 2.28
CA ILE A 446 7.62 -6.14 1.70
C ILE A 446 8.29 -6.72 0.46
N VAL A 447 7.92 -6.27 -0.74
CA VAL A 447 8.52 -6.74 -1.99
C VAL A 447 9.49 -5.69 -2.53
N LYS A 448 10.72 -6.10 -2.81
CA LYS A 448 11.79 -5.28 -3.41
C LYS A 448 12.31 -5.95 -4.68
N ASP A 449 12.76 -5.19 -5.68
CA ASP A 449 13.43 -5.72 -6.88
C ASP A 449 14.79 -5.04 -7.15
N LEU A 450 15.40 -5.35 -8.31
CA LEU A 450 16.67 -4.75 -8.72
C LEU A 450 16.60 -3.21 -8.90
N GLY A 451 15.40 -2.62 -9.01
CA GLY A 451 15.25 -1.16 -8.96
C GLY A 451 15.40 -0.59 -7.56
N ASP A 452 15.25 -1.41 -6.52
CA ASP A 452 15.40 -1.01 -5.11
C ASP A 452 16.79 -1.34 -4.54
N LEU A 453 17.40 -2.47 -4.95
CA LEU A 453 18.80 -2.77 -4.65
C LEU A 453 19.48 -3.51 -5.81
N THR A 454 20.69 -3.09 -6.15
CA THR A 454 21.52 -3.75 -7.16
C THR A 454 22.73 -4.45 -6.54
N HIS A 455 23.15 -4.06 -5.34
CA HIS A 455 24.40 -4.51 -4.72
C HIS A 455 24.17 -5.28 -3.41
N ILE A 456 24.98 -6.31 -3.14
CA ILE A 456 24.83 -7.19 -1.96
C ILE A 456 24.90 -6.42 -0.62
N ASP A 457 25.71 -5.36 -0.56
CA ASP A 457 25.88 -4.54 0.65
C ASP A 457 24.62 -3.78 1.05
N GLN A 458 23.74 -3.50 0.09
CA GLN A 458 22.48 -2.80 0.34
C GLN A 458 21.47 -3.67 1.10
N LEU A 459 21.62 -5.00 1.10
CA LEU A 459 20.74 -5.90 1.85
C LEU A 459 20.70 -5.56 3.34
N GLN A 460 21.85 -5.23 3.94
CA GLN A 460 21.91 -4.89 5.35
C GLN A 460 21.13 -3.61 5.65
N SER A 461 21.27 -2.59 4.81
CA SER A 461 20.50 -1.35 4.95
C SER A 461 19.01 -1.63 4.80
N ALA A 462 18.63 -2.35 3.74
CA ALA A 462 17.24 -2.69 3.46
C ALA A 462 16.57 -3.48 4.60
N ILE A 463 17.30 -4.34 5.32
CA ILE A 463 16.81 -5.02 6.51
C ILE A 463 16.74 -4.07 7.72
N THR A 464 17.74 -3.21 7.89
CA THR A 464 17.83 -2.27 9.03
C THR A 464 16.73 -1.20 8.98
N ASP A 465 16.31 -0.79 7.79
CA ASP A 465 15.19 0.15 7.57
C ASP A 465 13.87 -0.35 8.16
N TYR A 466 13.77 -1.66 8.42
CA TYR A 466 12.61 -2.32 9.05
C TYR A 466 12.96 -2.96 10.40
N SER A 467 13.95 -2.41 11.11
CA SER A 467 14.39 -2.92 12.42
C SER A 467 13.33 -2.86 13.52
N ASN A 468 12.26 -2.08 13.32
CA ASN A 468 11.06 -2.06 14.16
C ASN A 468 10.25 -3.39 14.08
N ILE A 469 10.45 -4.17 13.01
CA ILE A 469 9.82 -5.49 12.85
C ILE A 469 10.62 -6.53 13.63
N THR A 470 10.01 -7.07 14.69
CA THR A 470 10.68 -8.04 15.58
C THR A 470 10.74 -9.46 15.04
N LYS A 471 9.84 -9.84 14.11
CA LYS A 471 9.74 -11.16 13.51
C LYS A 471 9.75 -11.06 11.98
N LEU A 472 10.95 -10.98 11.42
CA LEU A 472 11.17 -10.84 9.99
C LEU A 472 11.72 -12.12 9.38
N VAL A 473 11.16 -12.54 8.25
CA VAL A 473 11.71 -13.58 7.37
C VAL A 473 12.12 -12.96 6.04
N VAL A 474 13.33 -13.25 5.57
CA VAL A 474 13.86 -12.68 4.33
C VAL A 474 13.93 -13.76 3.24
N PHE A 475 13.40 -13.47 2.06
CA PHE A 475 13.55 -14.27 0.86
C PHE A 475 14.37 -13.49 -0.18
N ILE A 476 15.36 -14.12 -0.80
CA ILE A 476 16.17 -13.58 -1.89
C ILE A 476 16.05 -14.51 -3.09
N ASP A 477 15.17 -14.15 -4.03
CA ASP A 477 14.96 -14.90 -5.26
C ASP A 477 15.78 -14.29 -6.40
N GLY A 478 16.87 -14.96 -6.78
CA GLY A 478 17.84 -14.49 -7.78
C GLY A 478 19.13 -13.94 -7.15
N LEU A 479 19.65 -14.59 -6.07
CA LEU A 479 20.80 -14.08 -5.31
C LEU A 479 22.03 -13.73 -6.18
N TYR A 480 22.26 -14.48 -7.26
CA TYR A 480 23.39 -14.28 -8.16
C TYR A 480 23.30 -12.98 -8.97
N ASN A 481 22.14 -12.33 -9.02
CA ASN A 481 21.94 -11.07 -9.74
C ASN A 481 22.38 -9.84 -8.94
N LEU A 482 22.69 -9.99 -7.65
CA LEU A 482 23.27 -8.90 -6.86
C LEU A 482 24.72 -8.68 -7.26
N GLU A 483 25.09 -7.45 -7.54
CA GLU A 483 26.48 -7.04 -7.73
C GLU A 483 27.26 -7.14 -6.41
N VAL A 484 28.58 -7.30 -6.54
CA VAL A 484 29.52 -7.32 -5.42
C VAL A 484 30.74 -6.46 -5.77
N ASN A 485 31.53 -6.07 -4.76
CA ASN A 485 32.65 -5.14 -4.97
C ASN A 485 33.87 -5.81 -5.61
N ALA A 486 33.83 -7.12 -5.89
CA ALA A 486 34.91 -7.81 -6.56
C ALA A 486 35.27 -7.11 -7.89
N ASN A 487 36.55 -6.81 -8.06
CA ASN A 487 37.06 -6.29 -9.34
C ASN A 487 36.64 -7.25 -10.46
N SER A 488 36.09 -6.72 -11.56
CA SER A 488 35.57 -7.48 -12.71
C SER A 488 36.54 -8.52 -13.32
N ASN A 489 37.83 -8.45 -12.98
CA ASN A 489 38.86 -9.43 -13.36
C ASN A 489 38.97 -10.67 -12.45
N GLN A 490 38.23 -10.75 -11.33
CA GLN A 490 38.35 -11.82 -10.34
C GLN A 490 37.47 -13.06 -10.63
N GLY A 491 36.52 -12.93 -11.56
CA GLY A 491 35.69 -14.03 -12.05
C GLY A 491 34.56 -14.44 -11.10
N ILE A 492 33.55 -15.12 -11.67
CA ILE A 492 32.25 -15.43 -11.05
C ILE A 492 32.40 -16.21 -9.73
N ARG A 493 33.39 -17.10 -9.62
CA ARG A 493 33.67 -17.84 -8.37
C ARG A 493 33.97 -16.94 -7.19
N ILE A 494 34.80 -15.90 -7.37
CA ILE A 494 35.18 -15.00 -6.28
C ILE A 494 33.98 -14.16 -5.88
N GLU A 495 33.24 -13.64 -6.85
CA GLU A 495 32.01 -12.89 -6.57
C GLU A 495 31.00 -13.71 -5.75
N ASN A 496 30.82 -14.97 -6.10
CA ASN A 496 29.89 -15.86 -5.38
C ASN A 496 30.38 -16.22 -3.98
N ILE A 497 31.69 -16.24 -3.73
CA ILE A 497 32.23 -16.37 -2.37
C ILE A 497 31.87 -15.14 -1.54
N GLU A 498 32.00 -13.94 -2.11
CA GLU A 498 31.65 -12.68 -1.45
C GLU A 498 30.14 -12.60 -1.14
N ARG A 499 29.28 -12.91 -2.11
CA ARG A 499 27.82 -13.03 -1.89
C ARG A 499 27.49 -13.99 -0.74
N ALA A 500 28.08 -15.19 -0.75
CA ALA A 500 27.86 -16.20 0.29
C ALA A 500 28.34 -15.74 1.68
N GLN A 501 29.44 -14.99 1.75
CA GLN A 501 29.96 -14.42 3.00
C GLN A 501 29.03 -13.34 3.53
N LYS A 502 28.62 -12.40 2.68
CA LYS A 502 27.73 -11.31 3.10
C LYS A 502 26.38 -11.82 3.59
N VAL A 503 25.78 -12.79 2.91
CA VAL A 503 24.54 -13.44 3.37
C VAL A 503 24.73 -14.08 4.75
N LYS A 504 25.87 -14.76 4.97
CA LYS A 504 26.18 -15.37 6.26
C LYS A 504 26.34 -14.32 7.38
N GLU A 505 27.02 -13.21 7.10
CA GLU A 505 27.18 -12.09 8.02
C GLU A 505 25.82 -11.48 8.41
N ILE A 506 24.92 -11.29 7.45
CA ILE A 506 23.57 -10.78 7.69
C ILE A 506 22.80 -11.74 8.60
N VAL A 507 22.80 -13.04 8.30
CA VAL A 507 22.10 -14.04 9.14
C VAL A 507 22.64 -14.06 10.57
N ASP A 508 23.95 -14.00 10.76
CA ASP A 508 24.56 -14.00 12.10
C ASP A 508 24.33 -12.70 12.86
N THR A 509 24.25 -11.58 12.14
CA THR A 509 24.04 -10.24 12.73
C THR A 509 22.60 -10.06 13.18
N PHE A 510 21.64 -10.37 12.31
CA PHE A 510 20.22 -10.13 12.57
C PHE A 510 19.52 -11.32 13.24
N ARG A 511 20.12 -12.52 13.21
CA ARG A 511 19.54 -13.75 13.76
C ARG A 511 18.10 -14.00 13.23
N ILE A 512 17.90 -13.79 11.93
CA ILE A 512 16.63 -13.98 11.21
C ILE A 512 16.70 -15.18 10.25
N PRO A 513 15.56 -15.79 9.85
CA PRO A 513 15.54 -16.73 8.75
C PRO A 513 15.74 -16.00 7.42
N LEU A 514 16.75 -16.41 6.65
CA LEU A 514 17.04 -15.90 5.32
C LEU A 514 17.08 -17.07 4.33
N LEU A 515 16.19 -17.05 3.35
CA LEU A 515 16.08 -18.05 2.32
C LEU A 515 16.55 -17.46 0.99
N SER A 516 17.47 -18.10 0.28
CA SER A 516 17.90 -17.63 -1.05
C SER A 516 17.82 -18.71 -2.12
N THR A 517 17.55 -18.32 -3.36
CA THR A 517 17.62 -19.24 -4.49
C THR A 517 19.05 -19.41 -4.98
N GLY A 518 19.31 -20.65 -5.40
CA GLY A 518 20.57 -21.21 -5.86
C GLY A 518 20.47 -21.62 -7.33
N GLU A 519 21.57 -21.55 -8.06
CA GLU A 519 21.67 -22.11 -9.40
C GLU A 519 22.56 -23.36 -9.41
N LEU A 520 22.17 -24.35 -10.20
CA LEU A 520 22.94 -25.57 -10.42
C LEU A 520 23.63 -25.53 -11.79
N ARG A 521 24.83 -26.11 -11.88
CA ARG A 521 25.55 -26.25 -13.14
C ARG A 521 24.74 -27.14 -14.09
N LYS A 522 24.79 -26.82 -15.40
CA LYS A 522 24.21 -27.70 -16.42
C LYS A 522 24.97 -29.03 -16.45
N LYS A 523 24.24 -30.13 -16.33
CA LYS A 523 24.82 -31.47 -16.42
C LYS A 523 25.43 -31.73 -17.81
N MET A 524 26.57 -32.41 -17.82
CA MET A 524 27.22 -32.79 -19.08
C MET A 524 26.41 -33.88 -19.77
N LYS A 525 26.46 -33.95 -21.12
CA LYS A 525 25.71 -34.97 -21.91
C LYS A 525 25.93 -36.41 -21.44
N ASN A 526 27.10 -36.69 -20.84
CA ASN A 526 27.51 -38.02 -20.39
C ASN A 526 26.99 -38.39 -18.98
N GLU A 527 26.51 -37.43 -18.19
CA GLU A 527 26.03 -37.65 -16.81
C GLU A 527 24.56 -38.13 -16.76
N GLY A 528 23.89 -38.27 -17.91
CA GLY A 528 22.50 -38.72 -18.03
C GLY A 528 21.47 -37.71 -17.49
N LYS A 529 20.39 -37.42 -18.24
CA LYS A 529 19.36 -36.44 -17.85
C LYS A 529 18.61 -36.74 -16.53
N LYS A 530 18.78 -37.94 -15.97
CA LYS A 530 18.06 -38.43 -14.78
C LYS A 530 18.89 -38.47 -13.50
N THR A 531 20.18 -38.12 -13.53
CA THR A 531 20.97 -38.14 -12.29
C THR A 531 20.41 -37.09 -11.32
N LYS A 532 20.37 -37.41 -10.02
CA LYS A 532 19.96 -36.44 -9.00
C LYS A 532 21.01 -35.34 -8.84
N PRO A 533 20.63 -34.09 -8.54
CA PRO A 533 21.58 -33.06 -8.16
C PRO A 533 22.29 -33.42 -6.86
N THR A 534 23.52 -32.93 -6.71
CA THR A 534 24.32 -33.06 -5.49
C THR A 534 24.87 -31.69 -5.07
N LEU A 535 25.44 -31.60 -3.87
CA LEU A 535 26.10 -30.36 -3.41
C LEU A 535 27.25 -29.91 -4.32
N HIS A 536 27.85 -30.82 -5.09
CA HIS A 536 28.89 -30.49 -6.07
C HIS A 536 28.35 -29.76 -7.30
N ASP A 537 27.04 -29.82 -7.54
CA ASP A 537 26.39 -29.17 -8.67
C ASP A 537 26.04 -27.70 -8.39
N LEU A 538 26.18 -27.22 -7.16
CA LEU A 538 26.02 -25.80 -6.82
C LEU A 538 27.03 -24.96 -7.63
N MET A 539 26.52 -24.02 -8.42
CA MET A 539 27.36 -23.26 -9.34
C MET A 539 28.45 -22.48 -8.60
N GLU A 540 29.65 -22.56 -9.18
CA GLU A 540 30.80 -21.64 -8.99
C GLU A 540 31.43 -21.62 -7.59
N THR A 541 30.72 -22.02 -6.52
CA THR A 541 31.29 -22.13 -5.17
C THR A 541 30.53 -23.07 -4.22
N GLY A 542 31.26 -24.00 -3.60
CA GLY A 542 30.75 -24.79 -2.47
C GLY A 542 30.54 -23.98 -1.19
N LYS A 543 30.87 -22.68 -1.19
CA LYS A 543 30.74 -21.81 -0.01
C LYS A 543 29.29 -21.64 0.42
N TYR A 544 28.33 -21.63 -0.51
CA TYR A 544 26.90 -21.63 -0.19
C TYR A 544 26.51 -22.87 0.62
N ALA A 545 26.92 -24.07 0.17
CA ALA A 545 26.68 -25.30 0.91
C ALA A 545 27.33 -25.29 2.29
N TYR A 546 28.53 -24.72 2.42
CA TYR A 546 29.23 -24.63 3.70
C TYR A 546 28.52 -23.68 4.69
N ASN A 547 28.18 -22.47 4.22
CA ASN A 547 27.60 -21.40 5.04
C ASN A 547 26.13 -21.67 5.42
N ALA A 548 25.34 -22.30 4.54
CA ALA A 548 23.93 -22.56 4.78
C ALA A 548 23.70 -23.49 5.98
N ASN A 549 22.64 -23.22 6.74
CA ASN A 549 22.10 -24.14 7.74
C ASN A 549 21.34 -25.28 7.06
N VAL A 550 20.56 -24.95 6.02
CA VAL A 550 19.78 -25.90 5.23
C VAL A 550 20.10 -25.71 3.75
N VAL A 551 20.33 -26.80 3.03
CA VAL A 551 20.47 -26.79 1.56
C VAL A 551 19.42 -27.72 0.99
N TRP A 552 18.55 -27.14 0.17
CA TRP A 552 17.56 -27.87 -0.60
C TRP A 552 17.99 -27.97 -2.05
N LEU A 553 18.00 -29.17 -2.60
CA LEU A 553 18.22 -29.40 -4.03
C LEU A 553 16.91 -29.80 -4.68
N LEU A 554 16.45 -28.98 -5.62
CA LEU A 554 15.17 -29.19 -6.29
C LEU A 554 15.38 -29.81 -7.67
N SER A 555 14.65 -30.88 -7.95
CA SER A 555 14.66 -31.56 -9.25
C SER A 555 13.26 -32.02 -9.65
N GLN A 556 13.06 -32.28 -10.94
CA GLN A 556 11.80 -32.78 -11.48
C GLN A 556 11.87 -34.30 -11.67
N ILE A 557 10.90 -35.04 -11.14
CA ILE A 557 10.84 -36.52 -11.29
C ILE A 557 10.31 -36.89 -12.67
N SER A 558 9.20 -36.28 -13.05
CA SER A 558 8.60 -36.45 -14.38
C SER A 558 7.63 -35.30 -14.65
N SER A 559 7.57 -34.86 -15.91
CA SER A 559 6.42 -34.14 -16.43
C SER A 559 5.44 -35.18 -16.96
N GLN A 560 4.16 -35.06 -16.59
CA GLN A 560 3.12 -35.77 -17.31
C GLN A 560 2.81 -34.96 -18.57
N PRO A 561 3.17 -35.42 -19.79
CA PRO A 561 3.08 -34.61 -21.02
C PRO A 561 1.66 -34.12 -21.36
N LEU A 562 0.62 -34.70 -20.72
CA LEU A 562 -0.78 -34.35 -20.91
C LEU A 562 -1.35 -33.44 -19.79
N THR A 563 -0.59 -33.12 -18.75
CA THR A 563 -1.06 -32.28 -17.63
C THR A 563 -0.06 -31.17 -17.34
N ASN A 564 -0.53 -29.96 -17.02
CA ASN A 564 0.35 -28.85 -16.60
C ASN A 564 0.82 -28.99 -15.13
N ILE A 565 0.93 -30.23 -14.64
CA ILE A 565 1.25 -30.59 -13.27
C ILE A 565 2.55 -31.39 -13.27
N ASP A 566 3.51 -30.92 -12.47
CA ASP A 566 4.78 -31.60 -12.26
C ASP A 566 4.90 -32.18 -10.85
N THR A 567 5.64 -33.28 -10.73
CA THR A 567 6.11 -33.78 -9.44
C THR A 567 7.57 -33.42 -9.26
N LEU A 568 7.86 -32.69 -8.18
CA LEU A 568 9.20 -32.23 -7.82
C LEU A 568 9.72 -33.00 -6.61
N THR A 569 11.03 -33.22 -6.58
CA THR A 569 11.77 -33.69 -5.40
C THR A 569 12.53 -32.52 -4.81
N LEU A 570 12.30 -32.25 -3.52
CA LEU A 570 13.06 -31.35 -2.68
C LEU A 570 13.96 -32.18 -1.76
N ASP A 571 15.23 -32.36 -2.14
CA ASP A 571 16.21 -33.13 -1.39
C ASP A 571 16.88 -32.28 -0.31
N PHE A 572 16.90 -32.76 0.94
CA PHE A 572 17.60 -32.14 2.06
C PHE A 572 19.07 -32.55 2.04
N ALA A 573 19.81 -32.03 1.06
CA ALA A 573 21.24 -32.29 0.92
C ALA A 573 22.06 -31.81 2.14
N LYS A 574 21.50 -30.87 2.93
CA LYS A 574 22.01 -30.47 4.24
C LYS A 574 20.88 -29.97 5.13
N ASN A 575 20.89 -30.37 6.40
CA ASN A 575 20.02 -29.82 7.43
C ASN A 575 20.77 -29.78 8.76
N LYS A 576 21.03 -28.58 9.29
CA LYS A 576 21.66 -28.36 10.61
C LYS A 576 20.65 -27.99 11.71
N LEU A 577 19.38 -27.83 11.35
CA LEU A 577 18.34 -27.29 12.24
C LEU A 577 17.48 -28.39 12.86
N SER A 578 17.46 -29.58 12.25
CA SER A 578 16.89 -30.80 12.79
C SER A 578 17.75 -32.01 12.39
N ASP A 579 17.36 -33.20 12.86
CA ASP A 579 17.97 -34.48 12.50
C ASP A 579 17.46 -35.07 11.18
N PHE A 580 16.44 -34.46 10.56
CA PHE A 580 15.84 -34.98 9.33
C PHE A 580 16.83 -35.00 8.17
N LYS A 581 16.92 -36.17 7.52
CA LYS A 581 17.63 -36.39 6.27
C LYS A 581 16.71 -37.16 5.32
N GLY A 582 16.51 -36.64 4.13
CA GLY A 582 15.65 -37.28 3.14
C GLY A 582 15.12 -36.33 2.09
N GLU A 583 14.05 -36.74 1.45
CA GLU A 583 13.42 -36.04 0.34
C GLU A 583 11.98 -35.68 0.70
N GLN A 584 11.54 -34.48 0.32
CA GLN A 584 10.14 -34.11 0.30
C GLN A 584 9.63 -34.07 -1.15
N TYR A 585 8.47 -34.65 -1.40
CA TYR A 585 7.83 -34.59 -2.72
C TYR A 585 6.78 -33.49 -2.76
N LEU A 586 6.80 -32.73 -3.86
CA LEU A 586 5.93 -31.57 -4.07
C LEU A 586 5.19 -31.72 -5.41
N ILE A 587 3.94 -31.28 -5.45
CA ILE A 587 3.15 -31.16 -6.67
C ILE A 587 3.15 -29.69 -7.08
N PHE A 588 3.57 -29.43 -8.31
CA PHE A 588 3.62 -28.09 -8.90
C PHE A 588 2.57 -27.94 -10.00
N ASP A 589 1.53 -27.14 -9.72
CA ASP A 589 0.58 -26.66 -10.72
C ASP A 589 1.20 -25.44 -11.43
N ARG A 590 1.78 -25.66 -12.62
CA ARG A 590 2.45 -24.59 -13.38
C ARG A 590 1.52 -23.43 -13.74
N PRO A 591 0.26 -23.65 -14.16
CA PRO A 591 -0.58 -22.57 -14.61
C PRO A 591 -0.91 -21.55 -13.52
N THR A 592 -1.17 -22.02 -12.30
CA THR A 592 -1.47 -21.16 -11.15
C THR A 592 -0.24 -20.77 -10.36
N GLY A 593 0.88 -21.48 -10.51
CA GLY A 593 2.06 -21.29 -9.68
C GLY A 593 1.99 -21.99 -8.32
N THR A 594 0.97 -22.81 -8.08
CA THR A 594 0.70 -23.42 -6.76
C THR A 594 1.63 -24.60 -6.51
N ILE A 595 2.25 -24.63 -5.32
CA ILE A 595 3.02 -25.77 -4.82
C ILE A 595 2.28 -26.36 -3.62
N ARG A 596 2.16 -27.68 -3.56
CA ARG A 596 1.61 -28.40 -2.41
C ARG A 596 2.42 -29.66 -2.11
N GLU A 597 2.43 -30.10 -0.85
CA GLU A 597 3.06 -31.37 -0.49
C GLU A 597 2.30 -32.56 -1.09
N ALA A 598 3.04 -33.53 -1.61
CA ALA A 598 2.48 -34.78 -2.11
C ALA A 598 2.32 -35.77 -0.93
N ILE A 599 1.18 -35.71 -0.24
CA ILE A 599 0.89 -36.60 0.89
C ILE A 599 0.75 -38.04 0.35
N ASN A 600 1.58 -38.96 0.87
CA ASN A 600 1.65 -40.39 0.49
C ASN A 600 2.24 -40.72 -0.89
N TYR A 601 2.99 -39.80 -1.51
CA TYR A 601 3.69 -40.14 -2.76
C TYR A 601 4.94 -40.98 -2.47
N VAL A 602 4.92 -42.25 -2.90
CA VAL A 602 6.10 -43.12 -2.95
C VAL A 602 6.52 -43.25 -4.41
N PRO A 603 7.73 -42.84 -4.80
CA PRO A 603 8.22 -43.04 -6.17
C PRO A 603 8.21 -44.53 -6.51
N MET A 604 7.73 -44.89 -7.71
CA MET A 604 7.71 -46.27 -8.20
C MET A 604 9.10 -46.94 -8.12
N GLU A 605 10.18 -46.17 -8.30
CA GLU A 605 11.57 -46.66 -8.18
C GLU A 605 11.92 -47.15 -6.77
N LYS A 606 11.32 -46.59 -5.71
CA LYS A 606 11.49 -47.05 -4.32
C LYS A 606 10.61 -48.27 -4.00
N ILE A 607 9.48 -48.43 -4.69
CA ILE A 607 8.59 -49.59 -4.55
C ILE A 607 9.23 -50.83 -5.16
N VAL A 608 9.93 -50.70 -6.29
CA VAL A 608 10.59 -51.85 -6.96
C VAL A 608 11.76 -52.38 -6.11
N ASN A 609 12.58 -51.50 -5.53
CA ASN A 609 13.72 -51.94 -4.70
C ASN A 609 13.30 -52.65 -3.39
N SER A 610 12.11 -52.37 -2.83
CA SER A 610 11.63 -53.08 -1.64
C SER A 610 11.15 -54.51 -1.92
N TYR A 611 10.80 -54.84 -3.17
CA TYR A 611 10.43 -56.21 -3.54
C TYR A 611 11.65 -57.10 -3.82
N ASP A 612 12.81 -56.52 -4.15
CA ASP A 612 14.04 -57.29 -4.40
C ASP A 612 14.79 -57.64 -3.10
N GLU A 613 14.69 -56.83 -2.03
CA GLU A 613 15.30 -57.15 -0.71
C GLU A 613 14.53 -58.26 0.05
N ASP A 614 13.22 -58.39 -0.16
CA ASP A 614 12.40 -59.43 0.49
C ASP A 614 12.55 -60.82 -0.15
N ILE A 615 13.24 -60.94 -1.31
CA ILE A 615 13.48 -62.22 -1.99
C ILE A 615 14.81 -62.87 -1.57
N GLU A 616 15.79 -62.12 -1.04
CA GLU A 616 17.10 -62.67 -0.65
C GLU A 616 17.18 -63.24 0.79
N LEU A 617 16.16 -63.06 1.64
CA LEU A 617 16.16 -63.58 3.02
C LEU A 617 15.30 -64.84 3.23
N GLY A 618 14.76 -65.44 2.16
CA GLY A 618 13.78 -66.53 2.22
C GLY A 618 14.27 -67.93 1.83
N GLY A 619 15.57 -68.14 1.56
CA GLY A 619 16.03 -69.42 1.03
C GLY A 619 17.43 -69.81 1.49
N GLU A 620 17.52 -70.49 2.65
CA GLU A 620 18.37 -71.67 2.89
C GLU A 620 18.22 -72.12 4.36
N ASN A 621 17.34 -73.09 4.57
CA ASN A 621 17.38 -74.06 5.67
C ASN A 621 16.51 -75.25 5.22
N GLU A 622 17.14 -76.19 4.50
CA GLU A 622 16.74 -77.60 4.45
C GLU A 622 17.71 -78.43 5.31
#